data_AF-A0A2V5NTX9-F1
#
_entry.id   AF-A0A2V5NTX9-F1
#
_cell.length_a   1.000
_cell.length_b   1.000
_cell.length_c   1.000
_cell.angle_alpha   90.00
_cell.angle_beta   90.00
_cell.angle_gamma   90.00
#
_symmetry.space_group_name_H-M   'P 1'
#
loop_
_entity.id
_entity.type
_entity.pdbx_description
1 polymer ?
#
loop_
_entity_poly.entity_id
_entity_poly.type
_entity_poly.pdbx_seq_one_letter_code
_entity_poly.pdbx_strand_id
1 'polypeptide(L)' 'MSGAPCFAGTRVPIQNLIDYLEGGDSIDEFLEDFPSVQREQVISFLEEAKESVL' A
#
# COMPACT_ATOMS: atom_id res chain seq x y z
N MET A 1 -18.80 1.60 12.27
CA MET A 1 -17.57 0.83 12.04
C MET A 1 -16.89 1.41 10.82
N SER A 2 -15.98 2.37 11.01
CA SER A 2 -15.23 3.01 9.92
C SER A 2 -13.76 2.81 10.24
N GLY A 3 -13.18 1.72 9.71
CA GLY A 3 -11.75 1.48 9.76
C GLY A 3 -11.17 1.84 8.40
N ALA A 4 -10.01 2.48 8.38
CA ALA A 4 -9.27 2.64 7.14
C ALA A 4 -8.90 1.25 6.59
N PRO A 5 -8.98 1.02 5.27
CA PRO A 5 -8.56 -0.24 4.69
C PRO A 5 -7.07 -0.45 4.98
N CYS A 6 -6.71 -1.67 5.36
CA CYS A 6 -5.35 -2.06 5.73
C CYS A 6 -4.89 -3.24 4.88
N PHE A 7 -3.58 -3.39 4.69
CA PHE A 7 -3.01 -4.58 4.06
C PHE A 7 -3.40 -5.83 4.84
N ALA A 8 -3.85 -6.87 4.14
CA ALA A 8 -4.36 -8.10 4.77
C ALA A 8 -3.30 -8.73 5.68
N GLY A 9 -3.70 -9.12 6.89
CA GLY A 9 -2.79 -9.66 7.90
C GLY A 9 -1.98 -8.60 8.66
N THR A 10 -2.17 -7.32 8.35
CA THR A 10 -1.46 -6.21 9.00
C THR A 10 -2.44 -5.21 9.61
N ARG A 11 -1.91 -4.25 10.37
CA ARG A 11 -2.62 -3.03 10.77
C ARG A 11 -2.11 -1.80 10.02
N VAL A 12 -1.40 -2.01 8.91
CA VAL A 12 -0.80 -0.95 8.10
C VAL A 12 -1.88 -0.46 7.13
N PRO A 13 -2.32 0.82 7.23
CA PRO A 13 -3.30 1.39 6.32
C PRO A 13 -2.77 1.44 4.89
N ILE A 14 -3.65 1.25 3.91
CA ILE A 14 -3.32 1.49 2.49
C ILE A 14 -2.92 2.96 2.27
N GLN A 15 -3.50 3.89 3.04
CA GLN A 15 -3.15 5.30 2.99
C GLN A 15 -1.65 5.54 3.18
N ASN A 16 -0.96 4.77 4.03
CA ASN A 16 0.47 4.93 4.23
C ASN A 16 1.27 4.68 2.94
N LEU A 17 0.88 3.69 2.12
CA LEU A 17 1.53 3.46 0.83
C LEU A 17 1.33 4.68 -0.08
N ILE A 18 0.11 5.23 -0.12
CA ILE A 18 -0.20 6.41 -0.94
C ILE A 18 0.64 7.60 -0.50
N ASP A 19 0.71 7.86 0.81
CA ASP A 19 1.48 8.97 1.38
C ASP A 19 2.98 8.88 1.02
N TYR A 20 3.56 7.68 1.04
CA TYR A 20 4.96 7.44 0.62
C TYR A 20 5.15 7.78 -0.86
N LEU A 21 4.27 7.27 -1.72
CA LEU A 21 4.35 7.50 -3.17
C LEU A 21 4.14 8.99 -3.52
N GLU A 22 3.24 9.69 -2.81
CA GLU A 22 3.05 11.14 -2.95
C GLU A 22 4.25 11.94 -2.43
N GLY A 23 4.94 11.43 -1.42
CA GLY A 23 6.21 11.97 -0.91
C GLY A 23 7.39 11.80 -1.87
N GLY A 24 7.26 10.92 -2.87
CA GLY A 24 8.32 10.57 -3.81
C GLY A 24 9.18 9.39 -3.36
N ASP A 25 8.80 8.72 -2.26
CA ASP A 25 9.46 7.53 -1.77
C ASP A 25 9.12 6.32 -2.65
N SER A 26 10.01 5.34 -2.66
CA SER A 26 9.85 4.10 -3.41
C SER A 26 9.04 3.05 -2.65
N ILE A 27 8.53 2.06 -3.40
CA ILE A 27 7.91 0.86 -2.79
C ILE A 27 8.91 0.11 -1.92
N ASP A 28 10.20 0.12 -2.29
CA ASP A 28 11.24 -0.55 -1.52
C ASP A 28 11.40 0.09 -0.13
N GLU A 29 11.44 1.43 -0.07
CA GLU A 29 11.49 2.19 1.19
C GLU A 29 10.24 1.95 2.05
N PHE A 30 9.04 1.92 1.45
CA PHE A 30 7.82 1.56 2.17
C PHE A 30 7.88 0.15 2.79
N LEU A 31 8.42 -0.83 2.06
CA LEU A 31 8.53 -2.21 2.53
C LEU A 31 9.62 -2.38 3.61
N GLU A 32 10.65 -1.54 3.61
CA GLU A 32 11.66 -1.50 4.68
C GLU A 32 11.04 -1.04 6.01
N ASP A 33 10.18 -0.02 5.97
CA ASP A 33 9.49 0.49 7.16
C ASP A 33 8.30 -0.37 7.60
N PHE A 34 7.65 -1.08 6.65
CA PHE A 34 6.53 -1.98 6.91
C PHE A 34 6.79 -3.41 6.40
N PRO A 35 7.75 -4.14 6.98
CA PRO A 35 8.17 -5.47 6.48
C PRO A 35 7.11 -6.56 6.65
N SER A 36 6.01 -6.28 7.36
CA SER A 36 4.84 -7.17 7.43
C SER A 36 3.94 -7.10 6.20
N VAL A 37 4.09 -6.07 5.36
CA VAL A 37 3.36 -5.95 4.10
C VAL A 37 4.11 -6.71 3.04
N GLN A 38 3.42 -7.59 2.31
CA GLN A 38 4.03 -8.33 1.22
C GLN A 38 4.06 -7.49 -0.05
N ARG A 39 5.17 -7.54 -0.80
CA ARG A 39 5.30 -6.83 -2.08
C ARG A 39 4.15 -7.15 -3.03
N GLU A 40 3.73 -8.41 -3.07
CA GLU A 40 2.62 -8.86 -3.92
C GLU A 40 1.32 -8.12 -3.60
N GLN A 41 1.07 -7.79 -2.33
CA GLN A 41 -0.13 -7.03 -1.93
C GLN A 41 -0.06 -5.58 -2.44
N VAL A 42 1.12 -4.96 -2.43
CA VAL A 42 1.34 -3.62 -3.01
C VAL A 42 1.10 -3.66 -4.52
N ILE A 43 1.68 -4.63 -5.22
CA ILE A 43 1.51 -4.77 -6.67
C ILE A 43 0.05 -5.02 -7.04
N SER A 44 -0.64 -5.93 -6.34
CA SER A 44 -2.07 -6.18 -6.57
C SER A 44 -2.91 -4.92 -6.38
N PHE A 45 -2.64 -4.13 -5.33
CA PHE A 45 -3.33 -2.85 -5.12
C PHE A 45 -3.12 -1.87 -6.29
N LEU A 46 -1.89 -1.74 -6.79
CA LEU A 46 -1.57 -0.84 -7.91
C LEU A 46 -2.22 -1.31 -9.22
N GLU A 47 -2.29 -2.61 -9.45
CA GLU A 47 -2.97 -3.18 -10.62
C GLU A 47 -4.50 -2.94 -10.56
N GLU A 48 -5.13 -3.17 -9.42
CA GLU A 48 -6.56 -2.89 -9.22
C GLU A 48 -6.88 -1.39 -9.36
N ALA A 49 -6.02 -0.53 -8.82
CA ALA A 49 -6.15 0.93 -8.97
C ALA A 49 -6.01 1.34 -10.43
N LYS A 50 -5.07 0.74 -11.18
CA LYS A 50 -4.89 0.97 -12.61
C LYS A 50 -6.14 0.56 -13.41
N GLU A 51 -6.71 -0.61 -13.14
CA GLU A 51 -7.96 -1.08 -13.79
C GLU A 51 -9.18 -0.22 -13.46
N SER A 52 -9.17 0.47 -12.32
CA SER A 52 -10.27 1.36 -11.92
C SER A 52 -10.23 2.73 -12.61
N VAL A 53 -9.07 3.12 -13.17
CA VAL A 53 -8.83 4.45 -13.73
C VAL A 53 -8.69 4.43 -15.26
N LEU A 54 -8.20 3.33 -15.85
CA LEU A 54 -8.05 3.14 -17.30
C LEU A 54 -9.28 2.47 -17.92
#